data_AF-N4WZY4-F1
#
_entry.id   AF-N4WZY4-F1
#
_cell.length_a   1.000
_cell.length_b   1.000
_cell.length_c   1.000
_cell.angle_alpha   90.00
_cell.angle_beta   90.00
_cell.angle_gamma   90.00
#
_symmetry.space_group_name_H-M   'P 1'
#
loop_
_entity.id
_entity.type
_entity.pdbx_description
1 polymer ?
#
loop_
_entity_poly.entity_id
_entity_poly.type
_entity_poly.pdbx_seq_one_letter_code
_entity_poly.pdbx_strand_id
1 'polypeptide(L)'
;MMAHMARVRAGPQTLRRVAGRGELSARSPISAIRTRCIATDTETRESASEFLPGIDPVPIPQRSGGEDRRAAIKNAKPFSAFLTDTFNRQHDYLRISITERCNLRCLYCMPEEGVPLSPSANMLTTPEIFYLSSLFVSQGVTKIRLTGGEPTVRRDIVPLMQQIGSLRPKGLRELALTTNGISLHRKLDAMVEAGLTGVNLSLDTLDPFQFQIMTRRKGFDAVMKSIDRILEMNKLGANVKLKVNCVVMRGLNEREILPFVEMGREKDIEVRFIEYMPFGGNKWSENKMISFQEMLDIIRVKYPGLRPVPGHKNDTSKTYEVPGFVGKVGFITSMTNDFCGSCNRLRITSDGNLKVCLHGNAEVSLRDVLRQGNNGEPIDQEAFERIRKVEMDRHDGRLSDDTILGWGQRERELLEVVGAAVKRKAEKHADLEDLASMENRPMILIGG
;
A
#
# COMPACT_ATOMS: atom_id res chain seq x y z
N MET A 1 -71.67 20.61 -8.17
CA MET A 1 -71.85 19.87 -6.90
C MET A 1 -70.77 20.32 -5.92
N MET A 2 -71.23 20.66 -4.71
CA MET A 2 -70.58 21.25 -3.53
C MET A 2 -69.15 20.74 -3.21
N ALA A 3 -68.16 21.62 -2.95
CA ALA A 3 -67.76 22.23 -1.64
C ALA A 3 -67.16 21.19 -0.67
N HIS A 4 -65.91 21.30 -0.15
CA HIS A 4 -65.30 22.28 0.76
C HIS A 4 -63.76 22.26 0.57
N MET A 5 -62.98 23.36 0.48
CA MET A 5 -62.66 24.44 1.43
C MET A 5 -62.23 24.00 2.85
N ALA A 6 -60.92 24.10 3.15
CA ALA A 6 -60.43 24.69 4.40
C ALA A 6 -58.97 25.18 4.24
N ARG A 7 -58.78 26.46 4.60
CA ARG A 7 -57.55 27.27 4.57
C ARG A 7 -56.83 27.22 5.93
N VAL A 8 -55.49 27.32 5.86
CA VAL A 8 -54.57 28.22 6.62
C VAL A 8 -54.72 28.35 8.14
N ARG A 9 -53.62 28.13 8.88
CA ARG A 9 -53.02 29.12 9.81
C ARG A 9 -51.60 28.76 10.28
N ALA A 10 -50.84 29.80 10.54
CA ALA A 10 -49.41 29.85 10.83
C ALA A 10 -49.11 30.17 12.32
N GLY A 11 -47.92 29.76 12.77
CA GLY A 11 -47.14 30.32 13.89
C GLY A 11 -47.35 29.69 15.28
N PRO A 12 -46.44 29.87 16.27
CA PRO A 12 -45.25 30.74 16.26
C PRO A 12 -43.91 30.07 16.64
N GLN A 13 -42.85 30.84 16.40
CA GLN A 13 -41.46 30.67 16.85
C GLN A 13 -41.35 30.67 18.37
N THR A 14 -40.43 29.86 18.92
CA THR A 14 -39.89 30.04 20.28
C THR A 14 -38.37 30.18 20.23
N LEU A 15 -37.94 31.44 20.34
CA LEU A 15 -36.63 31.86 20.81
C LEU A 15 -36.48 31.45 22.29
N ARG A 16 -35.34 30.83 22.64
CA ARG A 16 -34.78 30.94 23.99
C ARG A 16 -33.30 31.31 23.90
N ARG A 17 -33.05 32.61 23.99
CA ARG A 17 -31.84 33.19 24.58
C ARG A 17 -31.93 32.96 26.10
N VAL A 18 -30.85 32.48 26.71
CA VAL A 18 -30.48 32.90 28.06
C VAL A 18 -29.02 33.30 28.01
N ALA A 19 -28.80 34.61 28.15
CA ALA A 19 -27.55 35.21 28.52
C ALA A 19 -27.43 35.22 30.04
N GLY A 20 -26.21 35.16 30.58
CA GLY A 20 -25.97 35.51 31.98
C GLY A 20 -24.60 35.13 32.50
N ARG A 21 -23.65 36.08 32.37
CA ARG A 21 -22.65 36.54 33.37
C ARG A 21 -21.84 35.44 34.08
N GLY A 22 -20.51 35.36 33.97
CA GLY A 22 -19.53 36.44 33.95
C GLY A 22 -18.82 36.45 35.29
N GLU A 23 -17.53 36.10 35.32
CA GLU A 23 -16.63 36.55 36.38
C GLU A 23 -15.21 36.71 35.84
N LEU A 24 -14.70 37.90 36.09
CA LEU A 24 -13.39 38.41 35.77
C LEU A 24 -12.40 37.92 36.82
N SER A 25 -11.20 37.52 36.42
CA SER A 25 -10.02 37.78 37.24
C SER A 25 -8.83 38.14 36.35
N ALA A 26 -8.12 39.15 36.80
CA ALA A 26 -7.22 39.98 36.04
C ALA A 26 -5.75 39.72 36.40
N ARG A 27 -4.87 40.21 35.51
CA ARG A 27 -3.46 40.62 35.69
C ARG A 27 -2.35 39.55 35.59
N SER A 28 -1.76 39.49 34.39
CA SER A 28 -0.40 39.96 34.02
C SER A 28 0.89 39.43 34.71
N PRO A 29 2.05 39.46 34.00
CA PRO A 29 3.10 38.43 33.98
C PRO A 29 4.38 38.82 34.74
N ILE A 30 5.32 37.86 34.90
CA ILE A 30 6.78 37.91 35.23
C ILE A 30 7.14 36.45 35.64
N SER A 31 8.23 35.74 35.30
CA SER A 31 9.61 36.05 34.92
C SER A 31 10.23 34.86 34.17
N ALA A 32 11.28 35.15 33.39
CA ALA A 32 12.22 34.18 32.83
C ALA A 32 12.97 33.39 33.92
N ILE A 33 13.19 32.09 33.73
CA ILE A 33 14.18 31.33 34.50
C ILE A 33 15.20 30.68 33.55
N ARG A 34 16.43 31.16 33.76
CA ARG A 34 17.70 30.78 33.15
C ARG A 34 18.01 29.30 33.31
N THR A 35 18.62 28.76 32.26
CA THR A 35 19.56 27.64 32.28
C THR A 35 20.60 27.82 33.39
N ARG A 36 20.73 26.82 34.27
CA ARG A 36 21.93 26.62 35.10
C ARG A 36 22.48 25.23 34.84
N CYS A 37 23.65 25.19 34.22
CA CYS A 37 24.59 24.08 34.33
C CYS A 37 25.04 23.97 35.78
N ILE A 38 25.01 22.77 36.34
CA ILE A 38 25.69 22.45 37.59
C ILE A 38 26.73 21.39 37.22
N ALA A 39 27.99 21.82 37.23
CA ALA A 39 29.14 20.94 37.32
C ALA A 39 29.28 20.50 38.78
N THR A 40 29.51 19.20 39.00
CA THR A 40 29.99 18.67 40.27
C THR A 40 31.21 17.83 39.97
N ASP A 41 32.38 18.42 40.23
CA ASP A 41 33.60 17.69 40.58
C ASP A 41 33.32 16.92 41.87
N THR A 42 33.64 15.64 41.88
CA THR A 42 33.64 14.82 43.10
C THR A 42 35.05 14.29 43.30
N GLU A 43 35.75 14.87 44.29
CA GLU A 43 37.02 14.40 44.82
C GLU A 43 36.90 12.95 45.31
N THR A 44 37.86 12.12 44.93
CA THR A 44 38.04 10.75 45.41
C THR A 44 38.63 10.78 46.82
N ARG A 45 37.83 10.40 47.82
CA ARG A 45 38.32 9.95 49.13
C ARG A 45 38.47 8.43 49.10
N GLU A 46 39.70 7.95 49.20
CA GLU A 46 40.02 6.55 49.43
C GLU A 46 39.59 6.15 50.85
N SER A 47 38.66 5.18 50.96
CA SER A 47 38.45 4.41 52.18
C SER A 47 38.87 2.97 51.90
N ALA A 48 39.96 2.54 52.53
CA ALA A 48 40.42 1.16 52.53
C ALA A 48 39.38 0.27 53.22
N SER A 49 38.91 -0.75 52.50
CA SER A 49 38.11 -1.85 53.02
C SER A 49 38.93 -3.13 52.82
N GLU A 50 39.33 -3.74 53.92
CA GLU A 50 40.08 -5.00 53.97
C GLU A 50 39.27 -6.14 53.32
N PHE A 51 39.88 -6.83 52.36
CA PHE A 51 39.33 -8.04 51.75
C PHE A 51 39.85 -9.28 52.49
N LEU A 52 38.93 -10.19 52.85
CA LEU A 52 39.24 -11.54 53.33
C LEU A 52 39.87 -12.38 52.19
N PRO A 53 40.92 -13.18 52.45
CA PRO A 53 41.59 -13.97 51.41
C PRO A 53 40.80 -15.24 51.09
N GLY A 54 40.49 -15.49 49.80
CA GLY A 54 40.02 -16.80 49.34
C GLY A 54 38.90 -16.86 48.29
N ILE A 55 38.52 -15.75 47.64
CA ILE A 55 37.56 -15.80 46.52
C ILE A 55 38.21 -15.14 45.30
N ASP A 56 38.52 -15.94 44.28
CA ASP A 56 38.93 -15.42 42.98
C ASP A 56 37.79 -14.58 42.38
N PRO A 57 38.05 -13.35 41.91
CA PRO A 57 37.02 -12.55 41.27
C PRO A 57 36.55 -13.25 39.99
N VAL A 58 35.27 -13.59 39.93
CA VAL A 58 34.60 -14.07 38.72
C VAL A 58 34.86 -13.05 37.60
N PRO A 59 35.34 -13.48 36.41
CA PRO A 59 35.58 -12.57 35.31
C PRO A 59 34.27 -11.88 34.94
N ILE A 60 34.19 -10.57 35.14
CA ILE A 60 33.10 -9.76 34.60
C ILE A 60 33.20 -9.91 33.07
N PRO A 61 32.15 -10.38 32.37
CA PRO A 61 32.18 -10.44 30.92
C PRO A 61 32.40 -9.03 30.41
N GLN A 62 33.54 -8.79 29.75
CA GLN A 62 33.78 -7.52 29.09
C GLN A 62 32.65 -7.32 28.08
N ARG A 63 31.77 -6.34 28.33
CA ARG A 63 30.76 -5.90 27.37
C ARG A 63 31.48 -5.23 26.19
N SER A 64 32.01 -6.01 25.26
CA SER A 64 32.29 -5.52 23.91
C SER A 64 30.94 -5.18 23.27
N GLY A 65 30.62 -3.90 23.09
CA GLY A 65 29.43 -3.55 22.31
C GLY A 65 28.81 -2.17 22.48
N GLY A 66 29.45 -1.23 23.18
CA GLY A 66 28.97 0.17 23.21
C GLY A 66 29.40 0.96 21.97
N GLU A 67 30.69 0.89 21.65
CA GLU A 67 31.29 1.62 20.51
C GLU A 67 30.92 0.98 19.17
N ASP A 68 30.91 -0.35 19.07
CA ASP A 68 30.44 -1.09 17.88
C ASP A 68 28.98 -0.81 17.56
N ARG A 69 28.09 -0.70 18.56
CA ARG A 69 26.68 -0.33 18.33
C ARG A 69 26.55 1.10 17.83
N ARG A 70 27.27 2.05 18.44
CA ARG A 70 27.23 3.47 18.01
C ARG A 70 27.82 3.66 16.61
N ALA A 71 28.90 2.96 16.29
CA ALA A 71 29.50 2.95 14.96
C ALA A 71 28.60 2.25 13.93
N ALA A 72 27.95 1.13 14.30
CA ALA A 72 26.97 0.44 13.46
C ALA A 72 25.72 1.28 13.20
N ILE A 73 25.23 2.05 14.18
CA ILE A 73 24.12 3.00 13.99
C ILE A 73 24.54 4.16 13.07
N LYS A 74 25.79 4.63 13.19
CA LYS A 74 26.33 5.72 12.37
C LYS A 74 26.60 5.30 10.92
N ASN A 75 26.92 4.02 10.70
CA ASN A 75 27.20 3.40 9.40
C ASN A 75 26.05 2.54 8.87
N ALA A 76 24.90 2.47 9.58
CA ALA A 76 23.76 1.70 9.14
C ALA A 76 23.27 2.30 7.82
N LYS A 77 23.34 1.51 6.74
CA LYS A 77 22.69 1.89 5.48
C LYS A 77 21.21 2.17 5.81
N PRO A 78 20.64 3.31 5.35
CA PRO A 78 19.25 3.65 5.66
C PRO A 78 18.24 2.66 5.04
N PHE A 79 18.73 1.74 4.20
CA PHE A 79 17.94 0.78 3.46
C PHE A 79 18.61 -0.60 3.54
N SER A 80 17.81 -1.64 3.78
CA SER A 80 18.31 -2.99 4.03
C SER A 80 18.94 -3.64 2.79
N ALA A 81 20.03 -4.39 3.00
CA ALA A 81 20.65 -5.20 1.96
C ALA A 81 19.72 -6.33 1.46
N PHE A 82 18.77 -6.79 2.29
CA PHE A 82 17.81 -7.82 1.90
C PHE A 82 16.79 -7.32 0.85
N LEU A 83 16.57 -6.01 0.77
CA LEU A 83 15.65 -5.40 -0.20
C LEU A 83 16.37 -4.74 -1.38
N THR A 84 17.69 -4.95 -1.49
CA THR A 84 18.50 -4.43 -2.60
C THR A 84 18.91 -5.59 -3.51
N ASP A 85 18.64 -5.47 -4.80
CA ASP A 85 19.01 -6.52 -5.77
C ASP A 85 20.44 -6.37 -6.32
N THR A 86 20.82 -7.27 -7.22
CA THR A 86 22.13 -7.31 -7.89
C THR A 86 22.37 -6.12 -8.83
N PHE A 87 21.33 -5.38 -9.19
CA PHE A 87 21.39 -4.15 -10.00
C PHE A 87 21.35 -2.88 -9.14
N ASN A 88 21.51 -3.02 -7.81
CA ASN A 88 21.48 -1.93 -6.84
C ASN A 88 20.15 -1.16 -6.81
N ARG A 89 19.04 -1.80 -7.21
CA ARG A 89 17.70 -1.24 -7.10
C ARG A 89 17.18 -1.48 -5.68
N GLN A 90 16.79 -0.39 -5.01
CA GLN A 90 16.19 -0.43 -3.67
C GLN A 90 14.68 -0.62 -3.78
N HIS A 91 14.16 -1.68 -3.13
CA HIS A 91 12.75 -2.05 -3.20
C HIS A 91 11.93 -1.49 -2.04
N ASP A 92 11.54 -0.22 -2.12
CA ASP A 92 10.81 0.50 -1.08
C ASP A 92 9.27 0.47 -1.25
N TYR A 93 8.77 -0.25 -2.27
CA TYR A 93 7.35 -0.31 -2.60
C TYR A 93 6.81 -1.76 -2.56
N LEU A 94 6.01 -2.07 -1.54
CA LEU A 94 5.33 -3.35 -1.37
C LEU A 94 3.87 -3.29 -1.86
N ARG A 95 3.46 -4.28 -2.65
CA ARG A 95 2.05 -4.55 -2.98
C ARG A 95 1.60 -5.82 -2.26
N ILE A 96 0.44 -5.78 -1.61
CA ILE A 96 -0.11 -6.94 -0.90
C ILE A 96 -1.50 -7.23 -1.48
N SER A 97 -1.63 -8.39 -2.10
CA SER A 97 -2.92 -8.98 -2.47
C SER A 97 -3.57 -9.52 -1.20
N ILE A 98 -4.71 -8.97 -0.79
CA ILE A 98 -5.35 -9.31 0.48
C ILE A 98 -6.58 -10.21 0.34
N THR A 99 -6.99 -10.52 -0.88
CA THR A 99 -8.11 -11.43 -1.16
C THR A 99 -8.08 -11.86 -2.62
N GLU A 100 -8.60 -13.04 -2.95
CA GLU A 100 -8.84 -13.48 -4.33
C GLU A 100 -10.26 -13.16 -4.80
N ARG A 101 -11.15 -12.74 -3.88
CA ARG A 101 -12.56 -12.47 -4.20
C ARG A 101 -12.69 -11.13 -4.92
N CYS A 102 -13.53 -11.10 -5.95
CA CYS A 102 -13.90 -9.89 -6.65
C CYS A 102 -15.40 -9.86 -6.95
N ASN A 103 -15.99 -8.66 -6.87
CA ASN A 103 -17.39 -8.39 -7.21
C ASN A 103 -17.60 -8.08 -8.71
N LEU A 104 -16.53 -8.09 -9.53
CA LEU A 104 -16.56 -7.97 -11.00
C LEU A 104 -16.04 -9.24 -11.69
N ARG A 105 -16.28 -9.36 -13.01
CA ARG A 105 -15.79 -10.45 -13.88
C ARG A 105 -15.23 -9.88 -15.18
N CYS A 106 -14.22 -9.00 -15.05
CA CYS A 106 -13.68 -8.23 -16.16
C CYS A 106 -13.06 -9.12 -17.25
N LEU A 107 -13.36 -8.82 -18.52
CA LEU A 107 -12.98 -9.64 -19.69
C LEU A 107 -11.49 -9.99 -19.76
N TYR A 108 -10.59 -9.08 -19.34
CA TYR A 108 -9.15 -9.28 -19.40
C TYR A 108 -8.51 -9.81 -18.11
N CYS A 109 -9.29 -9.98 -17.04
CA CYS A 109 -8.77 -10.31 -15.71
C CYS A 109 -9.29 -11.66 -15.20
N MET A 110 -10.60 -11.92 -15.35
CA MET A 110 -11.24 -13.13 -14.83
C MET A 110 -12.25 -13.69 -15.85
N PRO A 111 -12.28 -15.02 -16.07
CA PRO A 111 -13.32 -15.65 -16.88
C PRO A 111 -14.72 -15.44 -16.27
N GLU A 112 -15.76 -15.71 -17.04
CA GLU A 112 -17.15 -15.40 -16.66
C GLU A 112 -17.60 -16.21 -15.45
N GLU A 113 -17.31 -17.50 -15.52
CA GLU A 113 -17.49 -18.53 -14.49
C GLU A 113 -16.69 -18.23 -13.20
N GLY A 114 -15.70 -17.34 -13.28
CA GLY A 114 -14.78 -17.03 -12.19
C GLY A 114 -13.61 -18.00 -12.09
N VAL A 115 -12.76 -17.79 -11.09
CA VAL A 115 -11.64 -18.70 -10.80
C VAL A 115 -11.93 -19.51 -9.54
N PRO A 116 -11.43 -20.75 -9.44
CA PRO A 116 -11.46 -21.50 -8.19
C PRO A 116 -10.71 -20.71 -7.12
N LEU A 117 -11.38 -20.49 -5.98
CA LEU A 117 -10.80 -19.76 -4.86
C LEU A 117 -10.03 -20.70 -3.95
N SER A 118 -8.89 -20.24 -3.47
CA SER A 118 -8.10 -20.94 -2.46
C SER A 118 -8.91 -21.13 -1.17
N PRO A 119 -8.75 -22.25 -0.46
CA PRO A 119 -9.32 -22.44 0.88
C PRO A 119 -8.91 -21.33 1.83
N SER A 120 -9.77 -20.96 2.79
CA SER A 120 -9.47 -19.90 3.76
C SER A 120 -8.21 -20.17 4.56
N ALA A 121 -7.91 -21.44 4.85
CA ALA A 121 -6.68 -21.85 5.52
C ALA A 121 -5.44 -21.43 4.74
N ASN A 122 -5.47 -21.39 3.41
CA ASN A 122 -4.31 -21.04 2.59
C ASN A 122 -4.09 -19.53 2.46
N MET A 123 -5.04 -18.72 2.91
CA MET A 123 -5.01 -17.27 2.77
C MET A 123 -4.30 -16.61 3.95
N LEU A 124 -3.62 -15.49 3.69
CA LEU A 124 -3.01 -14.69 4.75
C LEU A 124 -4.07 -14.06 5.65
N THR A 125 -3.92 -14.25 6.97
CA THR A 125 -4.74 -13.62 7.99
C THR A 125 -4.35 -12.15 8.18
N THR A 126 -5.20 -11.38 8.87
CA THR A 126 -4.89 -9.97 9.20
C THR A 126 -3.61 -9.82 10.04
N PRO A 127 -3.41 -10.60 11.13
CA PRO A 127 -2.15 -10.60 11.87
C PRO A 127 -0.93 -10.92 11.01
N GLU A 128 -1.03 -11.91 10.11
CA GLU A 128 0.06 -12.28 9.20
C GLU A 128 0.42 -11.13 8.24
N ILE A 129 -0.59 -10.47 7.65
CA ILE A 129 -0.38 -9.31 6.77
C ILE A 129 0.25 -8.15 7.53
N PHE A 130 -0.23 -7.86 8.75
CA PHE A 130 0.32 -6.80 9.57
C PHE A 130 1.77 -7.07 9.94
N TYR A 131 2.09 -8.32 10.31
CA TYR A 131 3.46 -8.72 10.61
C TYR A 131 4.40 -8.54 9.42
N LEU A 132 4.04 -9.08 8.26
CA LEU A 132 4.82 -8.92 7.04
C LEU A 132 4.98 -7.44 6.70
N SER A 133 3.91 -6.63 6.81
CA SER A 133 3.97 -5.19 6.60
C SER A 133 4.97 -4.51 7.55
N SER A 134 4.96 -4.86 8.84
CA SER A 134 5.91 -4.33 9.83
C SER A 134 7.35 -4.74 9.51
N LEU A 135 7.57 -6.00 9.12
CA LEU A 135 8.88 -6.51 8.72
C LEU A 135 9.42 -5.72 7.53
N PHE A 136 8.67 -5.61 6.45
CA PHE A 136 9.11 -4.87 5.25
C PHE A 136 9.33 -3.38 5.53
N VAL A 137 8.49 -2.73 6.33
CA VAL A 137 8.69 -1.32 6.72
C VAL A 137 9.97 -1.15 7.53
N SER A 138 10.29 -2.06 8.45
CA SER A 138 11.55 -2.03 9.21
C SER A 138 12.80 -2.15 8.34
N GLN A 139 12.67 -2.75 7.15
CA GLN A 139 13.76 -2.91 6.19
C GLN A 139 13.89 -1.76 5.18
N GLY A 140 13.00 -0.78 5.22
CA GLY A 140 13.04 0.42 4.38
C GLY A 140 11.89 0.58 3.40
N VAL A 141 10.85 -0.27 3.44
CA VAL A 141 9.63 -0.04 2.65
C VAL A 141 8.91 1.19 3.16
N THR A 142 8.72 2.17 2.27
CA THR A 142 8.04 3.43 2.58
C THR A 142 6.61 3.48 2.02
N LYS A 143 6.28 2.57 1.09
CA LYS A 143 4.99 2.53 0.41
C LYS A 143 4.39 1.13 0.43
N ILE A 144 3.16 1.03 0.95
CA ILE A 144 2.36 -0.19 0.90
C ILE A 144 1.11 0.08 0.06
N ARG A 145 0.83 -0.80 -0.90
CA ARG A 145 -0.42 -0.78 -1.66
C ARG A 145 -1.20 -2.06 -1.45
N LEU A 146 -2.44 -1.92 -0.99
CA LEU A 146 -3.39 -3.02 -0.87
C LEU A 146 -4.10 -3.22 -2.22
N THR A 147 -4.16 -4.47 -2.65
CA THR A 147 -4.74 -4.96 -3.90
C THR A 147 -5.40 -6.33 -3.64
N GLY A 148 -5.75 -7.08 -4.66
CA GLY A 148 -6.29 -8.43 -4.55
C GLY A 148 -6.99 -8.85 -5.82
N GLY A 149 -8.12 -9.52 -5.64
CA GLY A 149 -9.26 -9.33 -6.49
C GLY A 149 -9.83 -7.93 -6.28
N GLU A 150 -10.83 -7.79 -5.41
CA GLU A 150 -11.33 -6.49 -4.98
C GLU A 150 -11.13 -6.30 -3.47
N PRO A 151 -10.16 -5.47 -3.02
CA PRO A 151 -9.86 -5.34 -1.60
C PRO A 151 -11.04 -4.80 -0.78
N THR A 152 -11.93 -4.00 -1.37
CA THR A 152 -13.11 -3.48 -0.64
C THR A 152 -14.15 -4.56 -0.33
N VAL A 153 -14.06 -5.76 -0.91
CA VAL A 153 -14.91 -6.92 -0.58
C VAL A 153 -14.45 -7.62 0.71
N ARG A 154 -13.18 -7.44 1.12
CA ARG A 154 -12.69 -7.97 2.40
C ARG A 154 -13.42 -7.30 3.57
N ARG A 155 -13.95 -8.12 4.48
CA ARG A 155 -14.83 -7.66 5.58
C ARG A 155 -14.09 -6.75 6.55
N ASP A 156 -12.87 -7.11 6.92
CA ASP A 156 -12.02 -6.45 7.89
C ASP A 156 -10.97 -5.51 7.26
N ILE A 157 -11.21 -5.02 6.04
CA ILE A 157 -10.26 -4.13 5.34
C ILE A 157 -9.94 -2.86 6.13
N VAL A 158 -10.93 -2.24 6.77
CA VAL A 158 -10.72 -1.01 7.55
C VAL A 158 -9.86 -1.31 8.80
N PRO A 159 -10.19 -2.31 9.65
CA PRO A 159 -9.29 -2.74 10.72
C PRO A 159 -7.87 -3.06 10.27
N LEU A 160 -7.70 -3.79 9.16
CA LEU A 160 -6.38 -4.09 8.60
C LEU A 160 -5.62 -2.81 8.21
N MET A 161 -6.29 -1.86 7.56
CA MET A 161 -5.68 -0.57 7.20
C MET A 161 -5.30 0.25 8.43
N GLN A 162 -6.09 0.23 9.51
CA GLN A 162 -5.74 0.90 10.77
C GLN A 162 -4.48 0.30 11.39
N GLN A 163 -4.37 -1.04 11.40
CA GLN A 163 -3.15 -1.72 11.86
C GLN A 163 -1.94 -1.32 11.02
N ILE A 164 -2.03 -1.39 9.69
CA ILE A 164 -0.92 -1.00 8.80
C ILE A 164 -0.60 0.50 8.95
N GLY A 165 -1.61 1.35 9.09
CA GLY A 165 -1.46 2.79 9.33
C GLY A 165 -0.68 3.12 10.60
N SER A 166 -0.74 2.27 11.63
CA SER A 166 0.07 2.40 12.85
C SER A 166 1.58 2.26 12.62
N LEU A 167 2.01 1.80 11.44
CA LEU A 167 3.43 1.69 11.07
C LEU A 167 4.04 3.01 10.58
N ARG A 168 3.26 4.10 10.48
CA ARG A 168 3.76 5.42 10.09
C ARG A 168 4.95 5.92 10.91
N PRO A 169 4.96 5.84 12.26
CA PRO A 169 6.11 6.23 13.06
C PRO A 169 7.36 5.36 12.80
N LYS A 170 7.18 4.16 12.23
CA LYS A 170 8.27 3.23 11.89
C LYS A 170 8.83 3.43 10.47
N GLY A 171 8.28 4.37 9.70
CA GLY A 171 8.81 4.72 8.37
C GLY A 171 7.82 4.60 7.21
N LEU A 172 6.60 4.09 7.44
CA LEU A 172 5.57 4.03 6.39
C LEU A 172 5.09 5.44 6.03
N ARG A 173 5.26 5.83 4.76
CA ARG A 173 4.88 7.17 4.25
C ARG A 173 3.56 7.13 3.50
N GLU A 174 3.41 6.16 2.60
CA GLU A 174 2.26 6.02 1.72
C GLU A 174 1.53 4.68 1.96
N LEU A 175 0.26 4.76 2.34
CA LEU A 175 -0.69 3.65 2.30
C LEU A 175 -1.67 3.90 1.16
N ALA A 176 -1.70 3.00 0.18
CA ALA A 176 -2.50 3.16 -1.03
C ALA A 176 -3.40 1.94 -1.30
N LEU A 177 -4.44 2.15 -2.11
CA LEU A 177 -5.41 1.13 -2.47
C LEU A 177 -5.55 1.02 -4.00
N THR A 178 -5.61 -0.18 -4.57
CA THR A 178 -6.11 -0.41 -5.93
C THR A 178 -7.49 -1.05 -5.86
N THR A 179 -8.49 -0.46 -6.50
CA THR A 179 -9.89 -0.93 -6.40
C THR A 179 -10.66 -0.62 -7.68
N ASN A 180 -11.70 -1.40 -7.99
CA ASN A 180 -12.67 -1.05 -9.02
C ASN A 180 -13.64 0.07 -8.59
N GLY A 181 -13.63 0.47 -7.32
CA GLY A 181 -14.36 1.63 -6.83
C GLY A 181 -15.84 1.40 -6.49
N ILE A 182 -16.44 0.23 -6.76
CA ILE A 182 -17.89 0.02 -6.55
C ILE A 182 -18.31 0.20 -5.08
N SER A 183 -17.54 -0.35 -4.15
CA SER A 183 -17.85 -0.29 -2.71
C SER A 183 -17.07 0.80 -1.98
N LEU A 184 -16.25 1.59 -2.69
CA LEU A 184 -15.27 2.48 -2.08
C LEU A 184 -15.93 3.66 -1.34
N HIS A 185 -16.91 4.33 -1.95
CA HIS A 185 -17.61 5.49 -1.37
C HIS A 185 -18.17 5.24 0.05
N ARG A 186 -18.52 3.99 0.40
CA ARG A 186 -19.08 3.64 1.73
C ARG A 186 -18.02 3.46 2.81
N LYS A 187 -16.76 3.27 2.43
CA LYS A 187 -15.65 2.96 3.33
C LYS A 187 -14.59 4.06 3.36
N LEU A 188 -14.71 5.05 2.47
CA LEU A 188 -13.65 6.01 2.21
C LEU A 188 -13.30 6.87 3.43
N ASP A 189 -14.30 7.35 4.17
CA ASP A 189 -14.06 8.18 5.37
C ASP A 189 -13.21 7.41 6.40
N ALA A 190 -13.62 6.20 6.76
CA ALA A 190 -12.88 5.33 7.69
C ALA A 190 -11.50 4.91 7.14
N MET A 191 -11.34 4.79 5.82
CA MET A 191 -10.05 4.52 5.20
C MET A 191 -9.10 5.71 5.27
N VAL A 192 -9.60 6.93 5.09
CA VAL A 192 -8.82 8.16 5.24
C VAL A 192 -8.39 8.36 6.70
N GLU A 193 -9.28 8.10 7.65
CA GLU A 193 -8.95 8.06 9.08
C GLU A 193 -7.87 7.01 9.41
N ALA A 194 -7.89 5.86 8.74
CA ALA A 194 -6.85 4.84 8.83
C ALA A 194 -5.52 5.24 8.14
N GLY A 195 -5.47 6.41 7.50
CA GLY A 195 -4.28 6.97 6.87
C GLY A 195 -4.12 6.61 5.39
N LEU A 196 -5.20 6.37 4.63
CA LEU A 196 -5.16 6.24 3.18
C LEU A 196 -4.62 7.52 2.53
N THR A 197 -3.60 7.37 1.67
CA THR A 197 -2.93 8.50 0.98
C THR A 197 -3.18 8.53 -0.53
N GLY A 198 -3.65 7.42 -1.12
CA GLY A 198 -3.89 7.37 -2.55
C GLY A 198 -4.71 6.19 -3.01
N VAL A 199 -5.50 6.42 -4.04
CA VAL A 199 -6.40 5.45 -4.66
C VAL A 199 -6.01 5.32 -6.14
N ASN A 200 -5.74 4.09 -6.56
CA ASN A 200 -5.74 3.72 -7.97
C ASN A 200 -7.09 3.06 -8.26
N LEU A 201 -7.95 3.75 -8.98
CA LEU A 201 -9.26 3.27 -9.35
C LEU A 201 -9.18 2.66 -10.76
N SER A 202 -9.57 1.41 -10.93
CA SER A 202 -9.66 0.76 -12.24
C SER A 202 -11.01 1.07 -12.88
N LEU A 203 -11.00 1.81 -13.99
CA LEU A 203 -12.18 2.15 -14.77
C LEU A 203 -11.79 2.18 -16.25
N ASP A 204 -12.30 1.23 -17.02
CA ASP A 204 -11.91 1.04 -18.42
C ASP A 204 -12.88 1.68 -19.41
N THR A 205 -13.98 2.26 -18.93
CA THR A 205 -14.97 2.95 -19.76
C THR A 205 -15.78 3.98 -18.95
N LEU A 206 -16.13 5.09 -19.59
CA LEU A 206 -17.03 6.14 -19.13
C LEU A 206 -18.48 5.92 -19.61
N ASP A 207 -18.73 4.90 -20.43
CA ASP A 207 -20.07 4.52 -20.88
C ASP A 207 -20.68 3.44 -19.94
N PRO A 208 -21.85 3.68 -19.33
CA PRO A 208 -22.46 2.73 -18.40
C PRO A 208 -22.79 1.36 -19.01
N PHE A 209 -23.13 1.30 -20.29
CA PHE A 209 -23.48 0.05 -20.97
C PHE A 209 -22.22 -0.77 -21.29
N GLN A 210 -21.18 -0.12 -21.82
CA GLN A 210 -19.86 -0.71 -22.01
C GLN A 210 -19.27 -1.18 -20.68
N PHE A 211 -19.47 -0.43 -19.59
CA PHE A 211 -19.03 -0.86 -18.28
C PHE A 211 -19.61 -2.23 -17.92
N GLN A 212 -20.91 -2.43 -18.15
CA GLN A 212 -21.57 -3.70 -17.90
C GLN A 212 -21.06 -4.81 -18.82
N ILE A 213 -20.75 -4.51 -20.09
CA ILE A 213 -20.17 -5.48 -21.03
C ILE A 213 -18.77 -5.90 -20.57
N MET A 214 -17.90 -4.92 -20.27
CA MET A 214 -16.50 -5.16 -19.93
C MET A 214 -16.32 -5.84 -18.58
N THR A 215 -17.18 -5.52 -17.60
CA THR A 215 -17.07 -6.04 -16.22
C THR A 215 -18.04 -7.18 -15.91
N ARG A 216 -18.98 -7.46 -16.84
CA ARG A 216 -20.12 -8.39 -16.72
C ARG A 216 -21.04 -8.13 -15.52
N ARG A 217 -20.97 -6.94 -14.91
CA ARG A 217 -21.76 -6.55 -13.73
C ARG A 217 -22.14 -5.07 -13.82
N LYS A 218 -23.22 -4.70 -13.15
CA LYS A 218 -23.57 -3.29 -12.96
C LYS A 218 -22.70 -2.69 -11.86
N GLY A 219 -22.48 -1.37 -11.88
CA GLY A 219 -21.68 -0.70 -10.87
C GLY A 219 -21.18 0.69 -11.23
N PHE A 220 -21.31 1.11 -12.50
CA PHE A 220 -20.80 2.38 -13.00
C PHE A 220 -21.13 3.59 -12.10
N ASP A 221 -22.40 3.79 -11.75
CA ASP A 221 -22.82 4.92 -10.89
C ASP A 221 -22.13 4.91 -9.52
N ALA A 222 -21.89 3.72 -8.97
CA ALA A 222 -21.20 3.57 -7.68
C ALA A 222 -19.71 3.90 -7.79
N VAL A 223 -19.09 3.61 -8.93
CA VAL A 223 -17.70 4.01 -9.23
C VAL A 223 -17.60 5.53 -9.36
N MET A 224 -18.50 6.15 -10.12
CA MET A 224 -18.53 7.61 -10.29
C MET A 224 -18.76 8.32 -8.94
N LYS A 225 -19.68 7.81 -8.11
CA LYS A 225 -19.85 8.30 -6.72
C LYS A 225 -18.57 8.22 -5.90
N SER A 226 -17.78 7.17 -6.06
CA SER A 226 -16.50 7.04 -5.37
C SER A 226 -15.45 8.04 -5.86
N ILE A 227 -15.41 8.33 -7.18
CA ILE A 227 -14.55 9.37 -7.75
C ILE A 227 -14.95 10.75 -7.18
N ASP A 228 -16.23 11.10 -7.28
CA ASP A 228 -16.71 12.40 -6.85
C ASP A 228 -16.51 12.60 -5.34
N ARG A 229 -16.74 11.56 -4.53
CA ARG A 229 -16.49 11.61 -3.07
C ARG A 229 -15.02 11.89 -2.74
N ILE A 230 -14.06 11.28 -3.46
CA ILE A 230 -12.62 11.55 -3.25
C ILE A 230 -12.31 13.01 -3.56
N LEU A 231 -12.85 13.53 -4.67
CA LEU A 231 -12.65 14.94 -5.07
C LEU A 231 -13.24 15.91 -4.04
N GLU A 232 -14.43 15.61 -3.52
CA GLU A 232 -15.05 16.39 -2.44
C GLU A 232 -14.18 16.38 -1.17
N MET A 233 -13.71 15.22 -0.73
CA MET A 233 -12.83 15.11 0.44
C MET A 233 -11.52 15.87 0.25
N ASN A 234 -10.97 15.89 -0.96
CA ASN A 234 -9.77 16.65 -1.26
C ASN A 234 -10.00 18.17 -1.18
N LYS A 235 -11.17 18.67 -1.58
CA LYS A 235 -11.56 20.07 -1.36
C LYS A 235 -11.64 20.42 0.14
N LEU A 236 -11.92 19.43 0.99
CA LEU A 236 -11.93 19.55 2.45
C LEU A 236 -10.54 19.32 3.09
N GLY A 237 -9.50 19.04 2.30
CA GLY A 237 -8.12 18.89 2.79
C GLY A 237 -7.65 17.46 3.07
N ALA A 238 -8.39 16.43 2.65
CA ALA A 238 -7.99 15.02 2.86
C ALA A 238 -6.72 14.60 2.08
N ASN A 239 -6.36 15.32 1.01
CA ASN A 239 -5.14 15.11 0.21
C ASN A 239 -4.92 13.67 -0.28
N VAL A 240 -5.98 12.97 -0.67
CA VAL A 240 -5.92 11.62 -1.24
C VAL A 240 -5.60 11.70 -2.74
N LYS A 241 -4.45 11.18 -3.16
CA LYS A 241 -4.06 11.14 -4.58
C LYS A 241 -4.96 10.19 -5.36
N LEU A 242 -5.76 10.69 -6.31
CA LEU A 242 -6.62 9.87 -7.16
C LEU A 242 -6.00 9.63 -8.54
N LYS A 243 -5.85 8.35 -8.88
CA LYS A 243 -5.38 7.89 -10.19
C LYS A 243 -6.43 6.96 -10.80
N VAL A 244 -6.82 7.21 -12.04
CA VAL A 244 -7.74 6.32 -12.77
C VAL A 244 -6.94 5.51 -13.77
N ASN A 245 -6.94 4.20 -13.64
CA ASN A 245 -6.25 3.28 -14.54
C ASN A 245 -7.26 2.71 -15.55
N CYS A 246 -6.93 2.82 -16.84
CA CYS A 246 -7.72 2.30 -17.94
C CYS A 246 -6.83 1.38 -18.79
N VAL A 247 -7.16 0.09 -18.87
CA VAL A 247 -6.52 -0.84 -19.81
C VAL A 247 -7.15 -0.63 -21.18
N VAL A 248 -6.34 -0.22 -22.16
CA VAL A 248 -6.85 0.10 -23.50
C VAL A 248 -6.71 -1.13 -24.40
N MET A 249 -7.82 -1.52 -25.02
CA MET A 249 -7.91 -2.65 -25.94
C MET A 249 -8.58 -2.22 -27.24
N ARG A 250 -7.98 -2.60 -28.36
CA ARG A 250 -8.51 -2.37 -29.71
C ARG A 250 -9.82 -3.12 -29.93
N GLY A 251 -10.77 -2.47 -30.59
CA GLY A 251 -12.12 -2.96 -30.85
C GLY A 251 -13.03 -2.95 -29.63
N LEU A 252 -12.63 -2.31 -28.53
CA LEU A 252 -13.40 -2.32 -27.29
C LEU A 252 -13.57 -0.92 -26.70
N ASN A 253 -12.48 -0.29 -26.25
CA ASN A 253 -12.54 0.99 -25.52
C ASN A 253 -11.55 2.05 -26.04
N GLU A 254 -10.91 1.85 -27.19
CA GLU A 254 -9.95 2.81 -27.75
C GLU A 254 -10.57 4.18 -28.07
N ARG A 255 -11.86 4.21 -28.39
CA ARG A 255 -12.63 5.45 -28.61
C ARG A 255 -12.75 6.30 -27.33
N GLU A 256 -12.49 5.70 -26.18
CA GLU A 256 -12.64 6.36 -24.88
C GLU A 256 -11.38 7.07 -24.40
N ILE A 257 -10.26 6.92 -25.11
CA ILE A 257 -9.01 7.62 -24.80
C ILE A 257 -9.28 9.13 -24.66
N LEU A 258 -9.92 9.76 -25.64
CA LEU A 258 -10.20 11.20 -25.61
C LEU A 258 -11.19 11.58 -24.49
N PRO A 259 -12.36 10.93 -24.34
CA PRO A 259 -13.25 11.14 -23.19
C PRO A 259 -12.55 11.05 -21.82
N PHE A 260 -11.66 10.08 -21.64
CA PHE A 260 -10.88 9.94 -20.42
C PHE A 260 -9.89 11.10 -20.21
N VAL A 261 -9.25 11.59 -21.26
CA VAL A 261 -8.44 12.82 -21.19
C VAL A 261 -9.30 14.01 -20.78
N GLU A 262 -10.49 14.18 -21.37
CA GLU A 262 -11.43 15.25 -21.01
C GLU A 262 -11.87 15.20 -19.53
N MET A 263 -11.97 14.00 -18.95
CA MET A 263 -12.34 13.85 -17.54
C MET A 263 -11.38 14.62 -16.60
N GLY A 264 -10.11 14.75 -17.00
CA GLY A 264 -9.09 15.51 -16.27
C GLY A 264 -9.10 17.02 -16.53
N ARG A 265 -10.01 17.57 -17.35
CA ARG A 265 -10.01 19.00 -17.70
C ARG A 265 -10.15 19.89 -16.46
N GLU A 266 -11.17 19.64 -15.66
CA GLU A 266 -11.51 20.44 -14.47
C GLU A 266 -11.28 19.69 -13.15
N LYS A 267 -10.95 18.40 -13.22
CA LYS A 267 -10.77 17.52 -12.07
C LYS A 267 -9.29 17.18 -11.91
N ASP A 268 -8.76 17.31 -10.69
CA ASP A 268 -7.40 16.85 -10.34
C ASP A 268 -7.36 15.32 -10.27
N ILE A 269 -7.37 14.70 -11.46
CA ILE A 269 -7.29 13.27 -11.65
C ILE A 269 -6.15 12.98 -12.62
N GLU A 270 -5.28 12.06 -12.23
CA GLU A 270 -4.30 11.50 -13.16
C GLU A 270 -4.88 10.24 -13.82
N VAL A 271 -5.24 10.34 -15.09
CA VAL A 271 -5.75 9.23 -15.89
C VAL A 271 -4.58 8.51 -16.53
N ARG A 272 -4.50 7.18 -16.35
CA ARG A 272 -3.38 6.34 -16.75
C ARG A 272 -3.84 5.27 -17.71
N PHE A 273 -3.39 5.37 -18.95
CA PHE A 273 -3.61 4.34 -19.96
C PHE A 273 -2.57 3.23 -19.81
N ILE A 274 -3.03 1.99 -19.83
CA ILE A 274 -2.20 0.80 -19.64
C ILE A 274 -2.28 -0.05 -20.91
N GLU A 275 -1.12 -0.43 -21.43
CA GLU A 275 -1.04 -1.39 -22.53
C GLU A 275 -1.59 -2.75 -22.09
N TYR A 276 -2.39 -3.38 -22.96
CA TYR A 276 -2.94 -4.70 -22.70
C TYR A 276 -1.83 -5.78 -22.69
N MET A 277 -1.65 -6.44 -21.53
CA MET A 277 -0.57 -7.41 -21.29
C MET A 277 -1.07 -8.87 -21.24
N PRO A 278 -0.20 -9.84 -21.58
CA PRO A 278 -0.52 -11.26 -21.46
C PRO A 278 -0.56 -11.72 -19.99
N PHE A 279 -1.62 -12.44 -19.61
CA PHE A 279 -1.74 -13.12 -18.32
C PHE A 279 -2.39 -14.49 -18.47
N GLY A 280 -2.16 -15.37 -17.50
CA GLY A 280 -2.82 -16.67 -17.46
C GLY A 280 -4.34 -16.54 -17.57
N GLY A 281 -4.90 -17.11 -18.64
CA GLY A 281 -6.35 -17.19 -18.88
C GLY A 281 -7.00 -15.98 -19.56
N ASN A 282 -6.26 -14.92 -19.93
CA ASN A 282 -6.88 -13.71 -20.49
C ASN A 282 -6.99 -13.67 -22.04
N LYS A 283 -6.71 -14.77 -22.75
CA LYS A 283 -6.76 -14.91 -24.24
C LYS A 283 -6.11 -13.71 -24.95
N TRP A 284 -4.94 -13.31 -24.48
CA TRP A 284 -4.19 -12.19 -25.02
C TRP A 284 -3.89 -12.36 -26.50
N SER A 285 -3.88 -11.24 -27.23
CA SER A 285 -3.56 -11.17 -28.65
C SER A 285 -2.94 -9.81 -28.94
N GLU A 286 -1.83 -9.80 -29.64
CA GLU A 286 -1.13 -8.58 -30.07
C GLU A 286 -2.04 -7.65 -30.88
N ASN A 287 -2.92 -8.20 -31.73
CA ASN A 287 -3.89 -7.42 -32.51
C ASN A 287 -4.86 -6.57 -31.67
N LYS A 288 -5.06 -6.95 -30.39
CA LYS A 288 -5.89 -6.20 -29.45
C LYS A 288 -5.11 -5.13 -28.69
N MET A 289 -3.78 -5.14 -28.77
CA MET A 289 -2.93 -4.14 -28.13
C MET A 289 -2.99 -2.82 -28.91
N ILE A 290 -2.98 -1.72 -28.16
CA ILE A 290 -2.70 -0.39 -28.69
C ILE A 290 -1.43 0.08 -28.01
N SER A 291 -0.42 0.43 -28.80
CA SER A 291 0.86 0.88 -28.28
C SER A 291 0.76 2.25 -27.62
N PHE A 292 1.72 2.54 -26.74
CA PHE A 292 1.95 3.89 -26.21
C PHE A 292 1.95 4.97 -27.29
N GLN A 293 2.68 4.75 -28.38
CA GLN A 293 2.84 5.74 -29.44
C GLN A 293 1.51 6.01 -30.14
N GLU A 294 0.74 4.96 -30.45
CA GLU A 294 -0.61 5.11 -31.03
C GLU A 294 -1.55 5.88 -30.09
N MET A 295 -1.58 5.56 -28.79
CA MET A 295 -2.42 6.29 -27.83
C MET A 295 -2.01 7.75 -27.74
N LEU A 296 -0.70 8.03 -27.76
CA LEU A 296 -0.16 9.38 -27.73
C LEU A 296 -0.54 10.17 -28.99
N ASP A 297 -0.47 9.55 -30.16
CA ASP A 297 -0.81 10.19 -31.45
C ASP A 297 -2.30 10.49 -31.55
N ILE A 298 -3.18 9.59 -31.08
CA ILE A 298 -4.63 9.85 -30.97
C ILE A 298 -4.90 11.11 -30.14
N ILE A 299 -4.21 11.27 -29.00
CA ILE A 299 -4.40 12.42 -28.13
C ILE A 299 -3.83 13.69 -28.78
N ARG A 300 -2.65 13.61 -29.42
CA ARG A 300 -2.00 14.75 -30.07
C ARG A 300 -2.79 15.34 -31.23
N VAL A 301 -3.55 14.52 -31.96
CA VAL A 301 -4.42 15.01 -33.04
C VAL A 301 -5.42 16.04 -32.51
N LYS A 302 -6.01 15.81 -31.33
CA LYS A 302 -6.93 16.76 -30.68
C LYS A 302 -6.20 17.80 -29.82
N TYR A 303 -5.07 17.42 -29.22
CA TYR A 303 -4.29 18.24 -28.31
C TYR A 303 -2.82 18.34 -28.74
N PRO A 304 -2.49 19.17 -29.75
CA PRO A 304 -1.12 19.30 -30.26
C PRO A 304 -0.12 19.82 -29.21
N GLY A 305 -0.61 20.55 -28.20
CA GLY A 305 0.21 21.10 -27.10
C GLY A 305 0.54 20.10 -25.97
N LEU A 306 0.16 18.82 -26.10
CA LEU A 306 0.46 17.79 -25.10
C LEU A 306 1.97 17.67 -24.89
N ARG A 307 2.43 17.88 -23.65
CA ARG A 307 3.86 17.89 -23.30
C ARG A 307 4.19 16.94 -22.16
N PRO A 308 5.39 16.30 -22.18
CA PRO A 308 5.81 15.42 -21.10
C PRO A 308 6.09 16.22 -19.82
N VAL A 309 5.78 15.61 -18.68
CA VAL A 309 6.09 16.13 -17.35
C VAL A 309 7.25 15.32 -16.78
N PRO A 310 8.31 15.95 -16.23
CA PRO A 310 9.38 15.24 -15.56
C PRO A 310 8.83 14.35 -14.43
N GLY A 311 9.06 13.05 -14.52
CA GLY A 311 8.64 12.07 -13.52
C GLY A 311 9.53 12.08 -12.27
N HIS A 312 9.07 11.37 -11.24
CA HIS A 312 9.87 11.05 -10.07
C HIS A 312 10.72 9.79 -10.31
N LYS A 313 11.71 9.59 -9.43
CA LYS A 313 12.54 8.37 -9.41
C LYS A 313 11.62 7.14 -9.30
N ASN A 314 11.85 6.15 -10.16
CA ASN A 314 11.10 4.88 -10.21
C ASN A 314 9.63 4.99 -10.65
N ASP A 315 9.23 6.08 -11.33
CA ASP A 315 7.86 6.20 -11.84
C ASP A 315 7.55 5.15 -12.91
N THR A 316 6.39 4.52 -12.74
CA THR A 316 5.92 3.45 -13.64
C THR A 316 5.20 3.99 -14.87
N SER A 317 4.83 5.26 -14.86
CA SER A 317 4.03 5.91 -15.90
C SER A 317 4.80 7.09 -16.47
N LYS A 318 4.79 7.21 -17.79
CA LYS A 318 5.23 8.43 -18.49
C LYS A 318 4.10 9.43 -18.42
N THR A 319 4.27 10.49 -17.64
CA THR A 319 3.22 11.50 -17.41
C THR A 319 3.35 12.65 -18.40
N TYR A 320 2.20 13.09 -18.91
CA TYR A 320 2.01 14.19 -19.83
C TYR A 320 0.92 15.11 -19.28
N GLU A 321 0.96 16.36 -19.71
CA GLU A 321 -0.08 17.34 -19.41
C GLU A 321 -0.58 18.00 -20.69
N VAL A 322 -1.88 18.29 -20.68
CA VAL A 322 -2.54 19.10 -21.71
C VAL A 322 -2.61 20.53 -21.15
N PRO A 323 -2.07 21.54 -21.84
CA PRO A 323 -2.16 22.92 -21.38
C PRO A 323 -3.61 23.33 -21.09
N GLY A 324 -3.84 23.90 -19.90
CA GLY A 324 -5.17 24.32 -19.42
C GLY A 324 -5.97 23.25 -18.68
N PHE A 325 -5.48 22.01 -18.60
CA PHE A 325 -6.12 20.95 -17.81
C PHE A 325 -5.56 20.94 -16.39
N VAL A 326 -6.41 20.66 -15.41
CA VAL A 326 -6.01 20.47 -14.01
C VAL A 326 -5.37 19.09 -13.83
N GLY A 327 -5.99 18.06 -14.40
CA GLY A 327 -5.55 16.68 -14.35
C GLY A 327 -4.37 16.39 -15.29
N LYS A 328 -3.90 15.14 -15.21
CA LYS A 328 -2.72 14.67 -15.96
C LYS A 328 -3.03 13.36 -16.68
N VAL A 329 -2.25 13.08 -17.72
CA VAL A 329 -2.35 11.83 -18.49
C VAL A 329 -1.08 11.03 -18.29
N GLY A 330 -1.17 9.79 -17.87
CA GLY A 330 -0.05 8.87 -17.73
C GLY A 330 -0.16 7.71 -18.70
N PHE A 331 0.98 7.18 -19.12
CA PHE A 331 1.04 5.96 -19.93
C PHE A 331 1.91 4.92 -19.23
N ILE A 332 1.34 3.74 -18.99
CA ILE A 332 2.05 2.57 -18.45
C ILE A 332 2.41 1.67 -19.62
N THR A 333 3.65 1.83 -20.09
CA THR A 333 4.17 1.24 -21.33
C THR A 333 4.79 -0.13 -21.07
N SER A 334 3.98 -1.04 -20.53
CA SER A 334 4.46 -2.32 -20.00
C SER A 334 5.02 -3.28 -21.06
N MET A 335 4.70 -3.08 -22.34
CA MET A 335 5.10 -3.97 -23.43
C MET A 335 6.08 -3.29 -24.38
N THR A 336 5.82 -2.03 -24.75
CA THR A 336 6.58 -1.36 -25.82
C THR A 336 7.83 -0.64 -25.34
N ASN A 337 7.87 -0.22 -24.08
CA ASN A 337 8.99 0.52 -23.52
C ASN A 337 8.97 0.36 -22.00
N ASP A 338 9.54 -0.75 -21.53
CA ASP A 338 9.45 -1.15 -20.14
C ASP A 338 10.18 -0.19 -19.19
N PHE A 339 9.97 -0.40 -17.90
CA PHE A 339 10.49 0.43 -16.82
C PHE A 339 11.15 -0.43 -15.74
N CYS A 340 11.67 -1.59 -16.14
CA CYS A 340 12.28 -2.54 -15.23
C CYS A 340 13.59 -2.01 -14.63
N GLY A 341 14.36 -1.21 -15.37
CA GLY A 341 15.62 -0.61 -14.89
C GLY A 341 15.49 0.22 -13.59
N SER A 342 14.32 0.80 -13.34
CA SER A 342 14.02 1.56 -12.11
C SER A 342 12.95 0.90 -11.23
N CYS A 343 12.66 -0.39 -11.42
CA CYS A 343 11.56 -1.05 -10.71
C CYS A 343 11.92 -1.36 -9.25
N ASN A 344 11.23 -0.71 -8.31
CA ASN A 344 11.37 -0.85 -6.85
C ASN A 344 10.27 -1.70 -6.18
N ARG A 345 9.49 -2.46 -6.97
CA ARG A 345 8.27 -3.12 -6.49
C ARG A 345 8.50 -4.56 -6.08
N LEU A 346 7.87 -4.95 -4.97
CA LEU A 346 7.69 -6.33 -4.52
C LEU A 346 6.20 -6.63 -4.36
N ARG A 347 5.80 -7.90 -4.55
CA ARG A 347 4.41 -8.33 -4.44
C ARG A 347 4.29 -9.51 -3.49
N ILE A 348 3.35 -9.44 -2.57
CA ILE A 348 2.88 -10.56 -1.77
C ILE A 348 1.50 -10.95 -2.30
N THR A 349 1.37 -12.17 -2.78
CA THR A 349 0.09 -12.74 -3.21
C THR A 349 -0.79 -13.06 -2.00
N SER A 350 -2.07 -13.34 -2.24
CA SER A 350 -3.04 -13.51 -1.16
C SER A 350 -2.91 -14.83 -0.39
N ASP A 351 -2.30 -15.84 -1.01
CA ASP A 351 -1.82 -17.08 -0.42
C ASP A 351 -0.42 -16.94 0.24
N GLY A 352 0.15 -15.73 0.24
CA GLY A 352 1.36 -15.38 0.97
C GLY A 352 2.69 -15.78 0.32
N ASN A 353 2.69 -15.89 -1.01
CA ASN A 353 3.91 -16.01 -1.80
C ASN A 353 4.48 -14.64 -2.14
N LEU A 354 5.81 -14.52 -2.05
CA LEU A 354 6.56 -13.36 -2.54
C LEU A 354 6.87 -13.54 -4.02
N LYS A 355 6.47 -12.55 -4.81
CA LYS A 355 6.78 -12.42 -6.23
C LYS A 355 7.57 -11.13 -6.47
N VAL A 356 8.77 -11.25 -7.02
CA VAL A 356 9.69 -10.11 -7.26
C VAL A 356 9.47 -9.42 -8.60
N CYS A 357 8.78 -10.10 -9.53
CA CYS A 357 8.37 -9.58 -10.81
C CYS A 357 6.88 -9.89 -11.06
N LEU A 358 6.22 -9.11 -11.91
CA LEU A 358 4.85 -9.41 -12.33
C LEU A 358 4.78 -10.62 -13.26
N HIS A 359 5.80 -10.79 -14.11
CA HIS A 359 5.95 -11.89 -15.04
C HIS A 359 7.04 -12.85 -14.55
N GLY A 360 6.78 -14.15 -14.60
CA GLY A 360 7.69 -15.21 -14.14
C GLY A 360 7.12 -16.07 -13.01
N ASN A 361 7.52 -17.34 -12.96
CA ASN A 361 6.97 -18.35 -12.05
C ASN A 361 7.71 -18.50 -10.73
N ALA A 362 8.87 -17.86 -10.59
CA ALA A 362 9.65 -17.93 -9.36
C ALA A 362 8.93 -17.18 -8.23
N GLU A 363 8.42 -17.95 -7.27
CA GLU A 363 7.72 -17.49 -6.08
C GLU A 363 8.32 -18.18 -4.85
N VAL A 364 8.25 -17.51 -3.70
CA VAL A 364 8.67 -18.12 -2.43
C VAL A 364 7.62 -17.90 -1.37
N SER A 365 7.23 -18.97 -0.67
CA SER A 365 6.16 -18.91 0.33
C SER A 365 6.66 -18.28 1.63
N LEU A 366 6.23 -17.04 1.88
CA LEU A 366 6.47 -16.38 3.18
C LEU A 366 5.49 -16.88 4.24
N ARG A 367 4.28 -17.29 3.81
CA ARG A 367 3.24 -17.87 4.67
C ARG A 367 3.74 -19.10 5.38
N ASP A 368 4.34 -20.05 4.65
CA ASP A 368 4.70 -21.34 5.24
C ASP A 368 5.83 -21.15 6.27
N VAL A 369 6.84 -20.33 5.95
CA VAL A 369 7.90 -19.94 6.90
C VAL A 369 7.30 -19.26 8.14
N LEU A 370 6.34 -18.35 7.94
CA LEU A 370 5.67 -17.65 9.05
C LEU A 370 4.92 -18.61 9.98
N ARG A 371 4.23 -19.61 9.40
CA ARG A 371 3.37 -20.55 10.12
C ARG A 371 4.09 -21.73 10.75
N GLN A 372 5.34 -22.00 10.40
CA GLN A 372 6.12 -23.08 11.03
C GLN A 372 6.08 -23.01 12.56
N GLY A 373 6.17 -21.80 13.14
CA GLY A 373 6.10 -21.63 14.58
C GLY A 373 4.69 -21.48 15.16
N ASN A 374 3.66 -21.86 14.39
CA ASN A 374 2.29 -22.10 14.82
C ASN A 374 1.81 -23.47 14.28
N ASN A 375 2.72 -24.45 14.22
CA ASN A 375 2.44 -25.82 13.73
C ASN A 375 1.87 -25.88 12.30
N GLY A 376 2.19 -24.90 11.45
CA GLY A 376 1.65 -24.80 10.09
C GLY A 376 0.26 -24.17 10.01
N GLU A 377 -0.37 -23.87 11.14
CA GLU A 377 -1.74 -23.33 11.19
C GLU A 377 -1.77 -21.80 11.01
N PRO A 378 -2.88 -21.24 10.47
CA PRO A 378 -3.08 -19.81 10.36
C PRO A 378 -2.92 -19.09 11.71
N ILE A 379 -2.21 -17.96 11.70
CA ILE A 379 -2.00 -17.15 12.90
C ILE A 379 -3.20 -16.21 13.08
N ASP A 380 -4.04 -16.50 14.08
CA ASP A 380 -5.12 -15.60 14.50
C ASP A 380 -4.62 -14.53 15.49
N GLN A 381 -5.53 -13.68 15.95
CA GLN A 381 -5.18 -12.57 16.84
C GLN A 381 -4.62 -13.06 18.19
N GLU A 382 -5.17 -14.15 18.73
CA GLU A 382 -4.73 -14.73 20.00
C GLU A 382 -3.35 -15.40 19.87
N ALA A 383 -3.13 -16.17 18.81
CA ALA A 383 -1.83 -16.73 18.47
C ALA A 383 -0.80 -15.60 18.28
N PHE A 384 -1.14 -14.54 17.54
CA PHE A 384 -0.26 -13.39 17.34
C PHE A 384 0.11 -12.69 18.65
N GLU A 385 -0.86 -12.49 19.55
CA GLU A 385 -0.61 -11.86 20.86
C GLU A 385 0.20 -12.75 21.80
N ARG A 386 -0.09 -14.05 21.85
CA ARG A 386 0.71 -15.03 22.61
C ARG A 386 2.16 -15.00 22.17
N ILE A 387 2.35 -15.04 20.85
CA ILE A 387 3.66 -15.01 20.23
C ILE A 387 4.39 -13.69 20.53
N ARG A 388 3.71 -12.55 20.38
CA ARG A 388 4.28 -11.23 20.68
C ARG A 388 4.66 -11.09 22.16
N LYS A 389 3.84 -11.62 23.06
CA LYS A 389 4.08 -11.58 24.51
C LYS A 389 5.32 -12.40 24.88
N VAL A 390 5.45 -13.60 24.32
CA VAL A 390 6.66 -14.43 24.51
C VAL A 390 7.92 -13.68 24.07
N GLU A 391 7.86 -12.93 22.96
CA GLU A 391 9.00 -12.14 22.49
C GLU A 391 9.32 -10.95 23.42
N MET A 392 8.30 -10.24 23.92
CA MET A 392 8.49 -9.16 24.89
C MET A 392 9.10 -9.67 26.20
N ASP A 393 8.64 -10.81 26.70
CA ASP A 393 9.19 -11.43 27.91
C ASP A 393 10.64 -11.93 27.71
N ARG A 394 11.02 -12.33 26.48
CA ARG A 394 12.43 -12.61 26.12
C ARG A 394 13.28 -11.34 26.10
N HIS A 395 12.80 -10.27 25.47
CA HIS A 395 13.52 -9.00 25.37
C HIS A 395 13.74 -8.34 26.75
N ASP A 396 12.79 -8.54 27.67
CA ASP A 396 12.90 -8.09 29.07
C ASP A 396 13.75 -9.04 29.95
N GLY A 397 14.34 -10.10 29.36
CA GLY A 397 15.23 -11.04 30.05
C GLY A 397 14.52 -12.00 31.02
N ARG A 398 13.20 -12.19 30.89
CA ARG A 398 12.40 -13.08 31.76
C ARG A 398 12.39 -14.54 31.30
N LEU A 399 12.94 -14.84 30.13
CA LEU A 399 13.05 -16.20 29.56
C LEU A 399 14.50 -16.43 29.11
N SER A 400 15.06 -17.62 29.37
CA SER A 400 16.42 -18.00 28.94
C SER A 400 16.47 -18.37 27.44
N ASP A 401 17.62 -18.14 26.82
CA ASP A 401 17.88 -18.28 25.37
C ASP A 401 17.66 -19.69 24.79
N ASP A 402 17.59 -20.73 25.63
CA ASP A 402 17.50 -22.14 25.21
C ASP A 402 16.12 -22.60 24.69
N THR A 403 15.15 -21.68 24.54
CA THR A 403 13.82 -22.01 24.01
C THR A 403 13.77 -21.76 22.49
N ILE A 404 13.93 -22.83 21.70
CA ILE A 404 14.16 -22.93 20.23
C ILE A 404 13.14 -22.25 19.28
N LEU A 405 12.21 -21.41 19.75
CA LEU A 405 11.19 -20.77 18.90
C LEU A 405 11.13 -19.24 19.06
N GLY A 406 12.24 -18.53 18.82
CA GLY A 406 12.30 -17.06 18.86
C GLY A 406 11.89 -16.38 17.55
N TRP A 407 11.19 -15.25 17.62
CA TRP A 407 10.81 -14.48 16.43
C TRP A 407 12.01 -13.81 15.75
N GLY A 408 13.08 -13.47 16.48
CA GLY A 408 14.32 -12.99 15.86
C GLY A 408 14.96 -13.97 14.85
N GLN A 409 14.92 -15.29 15.13
CA GLN A 409 15.40 -16.30 14.18
C GLN A 409 14.49 -16.41 12.96
N ARG A 410 13.16 -16.35 13.16
CA ARG A 410 12.17 -16.38 12.07
C ARG A 410 12.23 -15.12 11.20
N GLU A 411 12.40 -13.96 11.81
CA GLU A 411 12.61 -12.70 11.08
C GLU A 411 13.85 -12.82 10.20
N ARG A 412 14.95 -13.35 10.74
CA ARG A 412 16.17 -13.58 9.94
C ARG A 412 15.91 -14.56 8.80
N GLU A 413 15.25 -15.69 9.04
CA GLU A 413 14.91 -16.65 7.98
C GLU A 413 14.02 -16.03 6.90
N LEU A 414 12.96 -15.31 7.29
CA LEU A 414 12.10 -14.57 6.36
C LEU A 414 12.92 -13.56 5.53
N LEU A 415 13.81 -12.81 6.17
CA LEU A 415 14.67 -11.83 5.49
C LEU A 415 15.67 -12.49 4.55
N GLU A 416 16.23 -13.64 4.91
CA GLU A 416 17.12 -14.43 4.04
C GLU A 416 16.37 -14.94 2.81
N VAL A 417 15.17 -15.47 3.01
CA VAL A 417 14.27 -15.91 1.92
C VAL A 417 13.91 -14.74 0.99
N VAL A 418 13.51 -13.60 1.57
CA VAL A 418 13.21 -12.38 0.82
C VAL A 418 14.44 -11.91 0.05
N GLY A 419 15.61 -11.84 0.71
CA GLY A 419 16.85 -11.39 0.10
C GLY A 419 17.32 -12.29 -1.04
N ALA A 420 17.21 -13.60 -0.90
CA ALA A 420 17.50 -14.55 -1.96
C ALA A 420 16.54 -14.36 -3.16
N ALA A 421 15.26 -14.12 -2.91
CA ALA A 421 14.30 -13.84 -3.97
C ALA A 421 14.60 -12.51 -4.68
N VAL A 422 14.87 -11.44 -3.94
CA VAL A 422 15.16 -10.10 -4.47
C VAL A 422 16.44 -10.12 -5.33
N LYS A 423 17.50 -10.83 -4.89
CA LYS A 423 18.75 -10.99 -5.65
C LYS A 423 18.58 -11.75 -6.97
N ARG A 424 17.52 -12.56 -7.12
CA ARG A 424 17.20 -13.26 -8.38
C ARG A 424 16.38 -12.41 -9.36
N LYS A 425 16.02 -11.18 -9.00
CA LYS A 425 15.25 -10.31 -9.88
C LYS A 425 16.06 -9.95 -11.12
N ALA A 426 15.53 -10.26 -12.30
CA ALA A 426 16.16 -9.92 -13.58
C ALA A 426 16.24 -8.41 -13.82
N GLU A 427 17.13 -8.00 -14.73
CA GLU A 427 17.29 -6.60 -15.15
C GLU A 427 16.02 -6.06 -15.79
N LYS A 428 15.54 -6.79 -16.82
CA LYS A 428 14.29 -6.56 -17.55
C LYS A 428 13.39 -7.81 -17.52
N HIS A 429 12.09 -7.64 -17.79
CA HIS A 429 11.22 -8.79 -18.05
C HIS A 429 11.51 -9.36 -19.43
N ALA A 430 11.00 -10.57 -19.71
CA ALA A 430 11.14 -11.20 -21.02
C ALA A 430 10.54 -10.33 -22.14
N ASP A 431 10.99 -10.53 -23.37
CA ASP A 431 10.50 -9.79 -24.53
C ASP A 431 9.05 -10.22 -24.87
N LEU A 432 8.37 -9.47 -25.73
CA LEU A 432 6.93 -9.62 -26.01
C LEU A 432 6.52 -11.06 -26.39
N GLU A 433 7.30 -11.69 -27.27
CA GLU A 433 7.04 -13.06 -27.78
C GLU A 433 7.13 -14.10 -26.67
N ASP A 434 8.12 -13.98 -25.79
CA ASP A 434 8.30 -14.86 -24.64
C ASP A 434 7.20 -14.65 -23.61
N LEU A 435 6.83 -13.40 -23.32
CA LEU A 435 5.76 -13.08 -22.36
C LEU A 435 4.41 -13.67 -22.74
N ALA A 436 4.13 -13.79 -24.04
CA ALA A 436 2.89 -14.38 -24.54
C ALA A 436 2.82 -15.90 -24.32
N SER A 437 3.98 -16.57 -24.29
CA SER A 437 4.08 -18.04 -24.15
C SER A 437 4.40 -18.50 -22.71
N MET A 438 4.85 -17.59 -21.85
CA MET A 438 5.13 -17.89 -20.45
C MET A 438 3.86 -18.23 -19.67
N GLU A 439 3.90 -19.37 -18.95
CA GLU A 439 2.93 -19.63 -17.90
C GLU A 439 3.04 -18.55 -16.82
N ASN A 440 1.91 -18.00 -16.38
CA ASN A 440 1.83 -17.05 -15.27
C ASN A 440 0.48 -17.21 -14.56
N ARG A 441 0.43 -16.83 -13.28
CA ARG A 441 -0.83 -16.82 -12.52
C ARG A 441 -1.84 -15.86 -13.19
N PRO A 442 -3.14 -16.14 -13.09
CA PRO A 442 -4.18 -15.17 -13.42
C PRO A 442 -4.00 -13.86 -12.64
N MET A 443 -4.31 -12.73 -13.28
CA MET A 443 -4.12 -11.40 -12.69
C MET A 443 -4.74 -11.26 -11.29
N ILE A 444 -5.89 -11.90 -11.09
CA ILE A 444 -6.62 -11.89 -9.82
C ILE A 444 -5.86 -12.51 -8.64
N LEU A 445 -4.98 -13.48 -8.91
CA LEU A 445 -4.20 -14.18 -7.87
C LEU A 445 -2.88 -13.47 -7.56
N ILE A 446 -2.41 -12.60 -8.46
CA ILE A 446 -1.16 -11.82 -8.28
C ILE A 446 -1.43 -10.49 -7.56
N GLY A 447 -2.65 -9.95 -7.67
CA GLY A 447 -2.99 -8.60 -7.20
C GLY A 447 -2.57 -7.53 -8.20
N GLY A 448 -3.51 -7.13 -9.06
CA GLY A 448 -3.35 -6.12 -10.12
C GLY A 448 -2.72 -4.81 -9.66
#